data_AF-A0A9P4QDJ7-F1
#
_entry.id   AF-A0A9P4QDJ7-F1
#
_cell.length_a   1.000
_cell.length_b   1.000
_cell.length_c   1.000
_cell.angle_alpha   90.00
_cell.angle_beta   90.00
_cell.angle_gamma   90.00
#
_symmetry.space_group_name_H-M   'P 1'
#
loop_
_entity.id
_entity.type
_entity.pdbx_description
1 polymer ?
#
loop_
_entity_poly.entity_id
_entity_poly.type
_entity_poly.pdbx_seq_one_letter_code
_entity_poly.pdbx_strand_id
1 'polypeptide(L)'
;MYHIVKFIDDNDILQYIFCPAKQRQCQRKIRSGHQNGGMSNVTKTTPVNPLLYTIQVLMTPALLSLDDSHFLFRNTLWSFPRSQQMAYSSAAEWPIFGGASGLDVNMEWVLHNVNFWRHHTTRRHEATLHHAFSELSVDEMPQFWDERLAQIDKHADPSKRIGRLWKGSYAYIDRSEVRKMRAGLNTQSPILDHLNAEEGDDDVFQEVKLEIVDDDDSGQVTLPWLDLFESHLGSITPPPSRVRTRAQHRSSSTGTNTEGDNIIEPAVGFDRHISTRFEGTGYHEYEDFQAAGWLNPLPLQHGIPGWQRMTMMKYFVDHGTLDTGALWAYEGVALPGGKIIVGRWWSPSEAGTAYSGPFILWCIDGSARAEEERLQGLEEQALGEGAQGVGSQE
;
A
#
# COMPACT_ATOMS: atom_id res chain seq x y z
N MET A 1 -20.70 3.06 -0.48
CA MET A 1 -19.91 1.93 0.05
C MET A 1 -20.42 1.41 1.40
N TYR A 2 -21.01 2.27 2.25
CA TYR A 2 -21.75 1.88 3.48
C TYR A 2 -22.69 0.68 3.29
N HIS A 3 -23.43 0.61 2.16
CA HIS A 3 -24.31 -0.52 1.85
C HIS A 3 -23.59 -1.84 1.56
N ILE A 4 -22.35 -1.81 1.04
CA ILE A 4 -21.56 -3.02 0.76
C ILE A 4 -21.00 -3.56 2.07
N VAL A 5 -20.43 -2.71 2.93
CA VAL A 5 -19.92 -3.12 4.25
C VAL A 5 -21.08 -3.65 5.10
N LYS A 6 -22.22 -2.93 5.13
CA LYS A 6 -23.43 -3.39 5.80
C LYS A 6 -23.97 -4.70 5.22
N PHE A 7 -24.04 -4.86 3.89
CA PHE A 7 -24.48 -6.10 3.26
C PHE A 7 -23.56 -7.27 3.60
N ILE A 8 -22.25 -7.02 3.58
CA ILE A 8 -21.23 -8.00 3.91
C ILE A 8 -21.34 -8.44 5.39
N ASP A 9 -21.56 -7.47 6.29
CA ASP A 9 -21.75 -7.71 7.73
C ASP A 9 -23.07 -8.43 8.01
N ASP A 10 -24.17 -8.01 7.38
CA ASP A 10 -25.52 -8.56 7.57
C ASP A 10 -25.68 -10.01 7.05
N ASN A 11 -24.79 -10.48 6.17
CA ASN A 11 -24.89 -11.80 5.53
C ASN A 11 -23.86 -12.84 6.02
N ASP A 12 -23.07 -12.55 7.07
CA ASP A 12 -22.01 -13.44 7.58
C ASP A 12 -20.99 -13.91 6.51
N ILE A 13 -20.96 -13.27 5.33
CA ILE A 13 -20.13 -13.64 4.18
C ILE A 13 -18.66 -13.60 4.60
N LEU A 14 -18.30 -12.70 5.52
CA LEU A 14 -16.95 -12.60 6.06
C LEU A 14 -16.55 -13.73 6.99
N GLN A 15 -17.44 -14.41 7.71
CA GLN A 15 -17.03 -15.61 8.46
C GLN A 15 -16.59 -16.73 7.51
N TYR A 16 -17.20 -16.81 6.32
CA TYR A 16 -16.82 -17.79 5.29
C TYR A 16 -15.54 -17.43 4.54
N ILE A 17 -15.18 -16.14 4.53
CA ILE A 17 -14.02 -15.55 3.85
C ILE A 17 -12.81 -15.51 4.82
N PHE A 18 -12.99 -15.05 6.06
CA PHE A 18 -11.91 -14.74 7.01
C PHE A 18 -11.59 -15.85 8.04
N CYS A 19 -12.38 -16.90 8.19
CA CYS A 19 -12.03 -18.01 9.12
C CYS A 19 -11.37 -19.19 8.37
N PRO A 20 -10.13 -19.59 8.74
CA PRO A 20 -9.48 -20.78 8.21
C PRO A 20 -10.33 -22.03 8.42
N ALA A 21 -10.35 -22.94 7.43
CA ALA A 21 -11.10 -24.20 7.50
C ALA A 21 -10.76 -25.05 8.75
N LYS A 22 -9.54 -24.93 9.30
CA LYS A 22 -9.12 -25.63 10.54
C LYS A 22 -9.89 -25.17 11.79
N GLN A 23 -10.28 -23.90 11.88
CA GLN A 23 -11.04 -23.37 13.02
C GLN A 23 -12.52 -23.80 12.97
N ARG A 24 -13.05 -24.06 11.77
CA ARG A 24 -14.43 -24.56 11.57
C ARG A 24 -14.62 -25.99 12.09
N GLN A 25 -13.58 -26.84 12.00
CA GLN A 25 -13.63 -28.20 12.54
C GLN A 25 -13.62 -28.21 14.08
N CYS A 26 -12.95 -27.25 14.72
CA CYS A 26 -12.88 -27.17 16.17
C CYS A 26 -14.25 -26.76 16.78
N GLN A 27 -14.96 -25.83 16.15
CA GLN A 27 -16.29 -25.42 16.61
C GLN A 27 -17.37 -26.50 16.42
N ARG A 28 -17.26 -27.34 15.37
CA ARG A 28 -18.16 -28.49 15.20
C ARG A 28 -17.89 -29.61 16.22
N LYS A 29 -16.64 -29.84 16.60
CA LYS A 29 -16.28 -30.88 17.59
C LYS A 29 -16.73 -30.56 19.01
N ILE A 30 -16.91 -29.29 19.37
CA ILE A 30 -17.41 -28.90 20.70
C ILE A 30 -18.91 -29.25 20.87
N ARG A 31 -19.64 -29.55 19.79
CA ARG A 31 -21.06 -29.98 19.84
C ARG A 31 -21.30 -31.49 19.71
N SER A 32 -20.28 -32.30 19.48
CA SER A 32 -20.43 -33.76 19.41
C SER A 32 -19.36 -34.46 20.24
N GLY A 33 -19.73 -34.87 21.45
CA GLY A 33 -18.88 -35.68 22.31
C GLY A 33 -18.58 -37.07 21.73
N HIS A 34 -17.45 -37.62 22.18
CA HIS A 34 -16.98 -39.01 22.06
C HIS A 34 -16.62 -39.52 20.65
N GLN A 35 -15.31 -39.65 20.39
CA GLN A 35 -14.62 -40.96 20.36
C GLN A 35 -13.12 -40.82 20.05
N ASN A 36 -12.34 -41.70 20.69
CA ASN A 36 -10.90 -41.92 20.52
C ASN A 36 -10.52 -42.37 19.11
N GLY A 37 -9.28 -42.10 18.73
CA GLY A 37 -8.64 -42.73 17.57
C GLY A 37 -7.43 -41.94 17.09
N GLY A 38 -6.24 -42.34 17.53
CA GLY A 38 -4.99 -41.82 17.03
C GLY A 38 -4.77 -42.20 15.57
N MET A 39 -4.44 -41.20 14.74
CA MET A 39 -3.66 -41.36 13.51
C MET A 39 -3.12 -39.99 13.11
N SER A 40 -1.84 -39.98 12.78
CA SER A 40 -1.05 -38.87 12.29
C SER A 40 -1.65 -38.28 11.01
N ASN A 41 -2.40 -37.20 11.13
CA ASN A 41 -2.78 -36.38 9.97
C ASN A 41 -1.82 -35.20 9.88
N VAL A 42 -0.78 -35.35 9.05
CA VAL A 42 -0.11 -34.21 8.41
C VAL A 42 -1.22 -33.47 7.66
N THR A 43 -1.75 -32.43 8.29
CA THR A 43 -2.82 -31.63 7.72
C THR A 43 -2.23 -30.86 6.56
N LYS A 44 -2.42 -31.38 5.33
CA LYS A 44 -2.28 -30.59 4.10
C LYS A 44 -3.13 -29.34 4.28
N THR A 45 -2.49 -28.22 4.56
CA THR A 45 -3.13 -26.91 4.56
C THR A 45 -3.60 -26.68 3.13
N THR A 46 -4.92 -26.71 2.92
CA THR A 46 -5.50 -26.32 1.63
C THR A 46 -4.99 -24.91 1.32
N PRO A 47 -4.39 -24.68 0.15
CA PRO A 47 -3.92 -23.34 -0.22
C PRO A 47 -5.12 -22.40 -0.19
N VAL A 48 -4.97 -21.28 0.52
CA VAL A 48 -5.99 -20.24 0.61
C VAL A 48 -6.17 -19.62 -0.79
N ASN A 49 -7.41 -19.33 -1.17
CA ASN A 49 -7.72 -18.77 -2.49
C ASN A 49 -7.12 -17.36 -2.63
N PRO A 50 -6.26 -17.07 -3.63
CA PRO A 50 -5.68 -15.73 -3.83
C PRO A 50 -6.71 -14.60 -3.99
N LEU A 51 -7.91 -14.90 -4.48
CA LEU A 51 -9.02 -13.93 -4.56
C LEU A 51 -9.46 -13.47 -3.16
N LEU A 52 -9.41 -14.36 -2.17
CA LEU A 52 -9.73 -14.02 -0.79
C LEU A 52 -8.75 -12.97 -0.27
N TYR A 53 -7.44 -13.19 -0.41
CA TYR A 53 -6.45 -12.18 -0.02
C TYR A 53 -6.66 -10.86 -0.73
N THR A 54 -7.02 -10.89 -2.01
CA THR A 54 -7.32 -9.69 -2.79
C THR A 54 -8.48 -8.90 -2.20
N ILE A 55 -9.59 -9.57 -1.87
CA ILE A 55 -10.76 -8.93 -1.23
C ILE A 55 -10.36 -8.31 0.10
N GLN A 56 -9.50 -8.96 0.88
CA GLN A 56 -9.06 -8.47 2.18
C GLN A 56 -8.17 -7.24 2.05
N VAL A 57 -7.26 -7.23 1.07
CA VAL A 57 -6.45 -6.07 0.73
C VAL A 57 -7.34 -4.89 0.29
N LEU A 58 -8.39 -5.13 -0.49
CA LEU A 58 -9.34 -4.06 -0.85
C LEU A 58 -10.06 -3.47 0.38
N MET A 59 -10.23 -4.26 1.45
CA MET A 59 -10.85 -3.82 2.71
C MET A 59 -9.84 -3.18 3.67
N THR A 60 -8.64 -2.80 3.22
CA THR A 60 -7.62 -2.16 4.07
C THR A 60 -8.15 -0.99 4.90
N PRO A 61 -8.94 -0.04 4.36
CA PRO A 61 -9.52 1.04 5.17
C PRO A 61 -10.36 0.51 6.36
N ALA A 62 -11.19 -0.51 6.14
CA ALA A 62 -11.97 -1.14 7.20
C ALA A 62 -11.11 -1.95 8.18
N LEU A 63 -10.03 -2.58 7.71
CA LEU A 63 -9.10 -3.32 8.56
C LEU A 63 -8.30 -2.39 9.50
N LEU A 64 -8.02 -1.17 9.05
CA LEU A 64 -7.33 -0.14 9.81
C LEU A 64 -8.27 0.75 10.64
N SER A 65 -9.59 0.60 10.48
CA SER A 65 -10.57 1.38 11.26
C SER A 65 -10.50 1.06 12.75
N LEU A 66 -10.65 2.10 13.56
CA LEU A 66 -10.79 1.99 15.03
C LEU A 66 -12.25 1.71 15.45
N ASP A 67 -13.20 1.73 14.51
CA ASP A 67 -14.59 1.42 14.82
C ASP A 67 -14.75 -0.07 15.16
N ASP A 68 -15.07 -0.30 16.43
CA ASP A 68 -15.34 -1.62 17.00
C ASP A 68 -16.62 -2.28 16.46
N SER A 69 -17.46 -1.55 15.71
CA SER A 69 -18.68 -2.06 15.09
C SER A 69 -18.41 -3.17 14.06
N HIS A 70 -17.22 -3.19 13.46
CA HIS A 70 -16.80 -4.23 12.51
C HIS A 70 -16.22 -5.47 13.21
N PHE A 71 -17.03 -6.10 14.07
CA PHE A 71 -16.70 -7.30 14.85
C PHE A 71 -16.06 -8.42 14.00
N LEU A 72 -16.37 -8.50 12.71
CA LEU A 72 -15.91 -9.54 11.79
C LEU A 72 -14.40 -9.47 11.47
N PHE A 73 -13.74 -8.32 11.66
CA PHE A 73 -12.29 -8.20 11.46
C PHE A 73 -11.46 -8.48 12.73
N ARG A 74 -12.09 -8.69 13.90
CA ARG A 74 -11.37 -8.98 15.16
C ARG A 74 -10.54 -10.26 15.11
N ASN A 75 -10.88 -11.21 14.23
CA ASN A 75 -10.09 -12.41 14.02
C ASN A 75 -8.95 -12.13 13.04
N THR A 76 -7.74 -12.04 13.58
CA THR A 76 -6.50 -12.03 12.79
C THR A 76 -6.35 -13.38 12.10
N LEU A 77 -6.37 -13.40 10.76
CA LEU A 77 -6.05 -14.60 9.97
C LEU A 77 -4.63 -15.09 10.22
N TRP A 78 -3.75 -14.15 10.57
CA TRP A 78 -2.34 -14.40 10.85
C TRP A 78 -1.93 -13.80 12.18
N SER A 79 -1.07 -14.53 12.89
CA SER A 79 -0.43 -14.01 14.09
C SER A 79 0.55 -12.89 13.71
N PHE A 80 0.67 -11.90 14.60
CA PHE A 80 1.60 -10.79 14.40
C PHE A 80 3.05 -11.24 14.10
N PRO A 81 3.64 -12.24 14.80
CA PRO A 81 5.00 -12.70 14.48
C PRO A 81 5.19 -13.14 13.02
N ARG A 82 4.14 -13.70 12.40
CA ARG A 82 4.20 -14.08 10.99
C ARG A 82 4.13 -12.87 10.08
N SER A 83 3.24 -11.92 10.35
CA SER A 83 3.16 -10.66 9.59
C SER A 83 4.43 -9.82 9.72
N GLN A 84 5.02 -9.75 10.91
CA GLN A 84 6.31 -9.10 11.15
C GLN A 84 7.44 -9.78 10.35
N GLN A 85 7.51 -11.11 10.37
CA GLN A 85 8.49 -11.84 9.56
C GLN A 85 8.36 -11.54 8.06
N MET A 86 7.12 -11.46 7.57
CA MET A 86 6.82 -11.16 6.17
C MET A 86 7.14 -9.71 5.80
N ALA A 87 6.88 -8.75 6.70
CA ALA A 87 7.21 -7.34 6.50
C ALA A 87 8.72 -7.11 6.28
N TYR A 88 9.58 -7.80 7.05
CA TYR A 88 11.04 -7.71 6.94
C TYR A 88 11.69 -8.74 5.99
N SER A 89 10.89 -9.57 5.33
CA SER A 89 11.38 -10.53 4.34
C SER A 89 12.09 -9.82 3.18
N SER A 90 13.08 -10.49 2.58
CA SER A 90 13.82 -9.90 1.45
C SER A 90 12.98 -9.89 0.17
N ALA A 91 13.24 -8.93 -0.72
CA ALA A 91 12.58 -8.87 -2.03
C ALA A 91 12.89 -10.09 -2.92
N ALA A 92 14.03 -10.74 -2.72
CA ALA A 92 14.40 -11.95 -3.46
C ALA A 92 13.53 -13.16 -3.08
N GLU A 93 13.16 -13.28 -1.81
CA GLU A 93 12.35 -14.39 -1.30
C GLU A 93 10.85 -14.10 -1.45
N TRP A 94 10.44 -12.87 -1.11
CA TRP A 94 9.07 -12.42 -1.11
C TRP A 94 8.94 -11.09 -1.85
N PRO A 95 8.97 -11.12 -3.20
CA PRO A 95 8.76 -9.94 -4.00
C PRO A 95 7.31 -9.46 -3.92
N ILE A 96 7.10 -8.14 -4.03
CA ILE A 96 5.77 -7.53 -4.10
C ILE A 96 5.12 -7.86 -5.45
N PHE A 97 5.92 -7.86 -6.53
CA PHE A 97 5.50 -8.16 -7.89
C PHE A 97 6.22 -9.40 -8.42
N GLY A 98 5.47 -10.30 -9.04
CA GLY A 98 5.98 -11.57 -9.52
C GLY A 98 5.17 -12.13 -10.68
N GLY A 99 5.03 -13.46 -10.71
CA GLY A 99 4.36 -14.14 -11.81
C GLY A 99 5.22 -14.22 -13.08
N ALA A 100 4.58 -14.61 -14.19
CA ALA A 100 5.29 -14.80 -15.46
C ALA A 100 5.69 -13.47 -16.13
N SER A 101 4.88 -12.43 -15.94
CA SER A 101 5.12 -11.07 -16.44
C SER A 101 5.97 -10.22 -15.51
N GLY A 102 6.15 -10.62 -14.23
CA GLY A 102 6.72 -9.75 -13.20
C GLY A 102 5.77 -8.64 -12.74
N LEU A 103 4.48 -8.71 -13.12
CA LEU A 103 3.45 -7.69 -12.84
C LEU A 103 2.31 -8.21 -11.96
N ASP A 104 2.35 -9.49 -11.55
CA ASP A 104 1.32 -10.07 -10.69
C ASP A 104 1.61 -9.68 -9.24
N VAL A 105 0.64 -9.10 -8.55
CA VAL A 105 0.80 -8.65 -7.16
C VAL A 105 0.74 -9.85 -6.20
N ASN A 106 1.72 -9.92 -5.31
CA ASN A 106 1.76 -10.91 -4.24
C ASN A 106 0.77 -10.53 -3.11
N MET A 107 -0.50 -10.88 -3.29
CA MET A 107 -1.57 -10.51 -2.36
C MET A 107 -1.39 -11.05 -0.94
N GLU A 108 -0.72 -12.21 -0.78
CA GLU A 108 -0.38 -12.75 0.54
C GLU A 108 0.59 -11.83 1.27
N TRP A 109 1.66 -11.40 0.60
CA TRP A 109 2.64 -10.47 1.16
C TRP A 109 1.99 -9.11 1.49
N VAL A 110 1.18 -8.57 0.58
CA VAL A 110 0.50 -7.27 0.79
C VAL A 110 -0.40 -7.32 2.02
N LEU A 111 -1.23 -8.38 2.13
CA LEU A 111 -2.11 -8.52 3.28
C LEU A 111 -1.32 -8.70 4.59
N HIS A 112 -0.15 -9.36 4.57
CA HIS A 112 0.68 -9.47 5.77
C HIS A 112 1.17 -8.10 6.23
N ASN A 113 1.57 -7.24 5.29
CA ASN A 113 1.95 -5.86 5.59
C ASN A 113 0.76 -5.03 6.11
N VAL A 114 -0.44 -5.18 5.53
CA VAL A 114 -1.65 -4.54 6.08
C VAL A 114 -1.91 -4.99 7.52
N ASN A 115 -1.76 -6.28 7.82
CA ASN A 115 -1.93 -6.79 9.19
C ASN A 115 -0.81 -6.35 10.14
N PHE A 116 0.41 -6.14 9.64
CA PHE A 116 1.50 -5.55 10.41
C PHE A 116 1.12 -4.11 10.84
N TRP A 117 0.71 -3.27 9.91
CA TRP A 117 0.30 -1.89 10.22
C TRP A 117 -0.92 -1.82 11.12
N ARG A 118 -1.92 -2.67 10.86
CA ARG A 118 -3.08 -2.83 11.73
C ARG A 118 -2.70 -3.14 13.18
N HIS A 119 -1.71 -4.01 13.38
CA HIS A 119 -1.25 -4.33 14.73
C HIS A 119 -0.74 -3.09 15.46
N HIS A 120 0.04 -2.23 14.78
CA HIS A 120 0.57 -1.00 15.36
C HIS A 120 -0.46 0.10 15.55
N THR A 121 -1.44 0.23 14.63
CA THR A 121 -2.41 1.34 14.65
C THR A 121 -3.68 1.04 15.44
N THR A 122 -4.18 -0.21 15.45
CA THR A 122 -5.48 -0.51 16.05
C THR A 122 -5.41 -1.19 17.42
N ARG A 123 -4.21 -1.52 17.94
CA ARG A 123 -4.07 -2.18 19.23
C ARG A 123 -3.51 -1.24 20.30
N ARG A 124 -4.39 -0.82 21.20
CA ARG A 124 -4.04 0.06 22.33
C ARG A 124 -2.92 -0.45 23.24
N HIS A 125 -2.75 -1.76 23.38
CA HIS A 125 -1.77 -2.38 24.29
C HIS A 125 -0.36 -2.45 23.73
N GLU A 126 -0.18 -2.24 22.42
CA GLU A 126 1.13 -2.29 21.79
C GLU A 126 1.90 -0.97 21.97
N ALA A 127 1.23 0.11 22.40
CA ALA A 127 1.81 1.42 22.72
C ALA A 127 2.74 1.98 21.62
N THR A 128 2.42 1.71 20.35
CA THR A 128 3.16 2.20 19.19
C THR A 128 2.39 3.33 18.50
N LEU A 129 1.67 3.06 17.41
CA LEU A 129 0.98 4.11 16.63
C LEU A 129 -0.45 4.39 17.10
N HIS A 130 -1.02 3.56 17.96
CA HIS A 130 -2.45 3.62 18.28
C HIS A 130 -2.91 5.00 18.78
N HIS A 131 -2.14 5.66 19.64
CA HIS A 131 -2.56 6.95 20.19
C HIS A 131 -2.68 8.01 19.10
N ALA A 132 -1.58 8.27 18.38
CA ALA A 132 -1.55 9.22 17.27
C ALA A 132 -2.57 8.86 16.20
N PHE A 133 -2.73 7.57 15.88
CA PHE A 133 -3.72 7.12 14.89
C PHE A 133 -5.17 7.37 15.35
N SER A 134 -5.44 7.33 16.66
CA SER A 134 -6.76 7.62 17.23
C SER A 134 -7.10 9.10 17.31
N GLU A 135 -6.11 9.97 17.16
CA GLU A 135 -6.26 11.42 17.17
C GLU A 135 -6.47 12.00 15.77
N LEU A 136 -6.26 11.20 14.71
CA LEU A 136 -6.54 11.59 13.34
C LEU A 136 -8.02 11.95 13.16
N SER A 137 -8.27 13.04 12.43
CA SER A 137 -9.62 13.37 11.99
C SER A 137 -10.13 12.34 10.97
N VAL A 138 -11.45 12.27 10.78
CA VAL A 138 -12.08 11.33 9.82
C VAL A 138 -11.52 11.49 8.39
N ASP A 139 -11.15 12.72 8.02
CA ASP A 139 -10.62 13.05 6.70
C ASP A 139 -9.12 12.77 6.57
N GLU A 140 -8.42 12.55 7.68
CA GLU A 140 -7.03 12.11 7.73
C GLU A 140 -6.88 10.60 7.91
N MET A 141 -7.97 9.86 8.17
CA MET A 141 -7.93 8.41 8.31
C MET A 141 -7.82 7.71 6.95
N PRO A 142 -7.29 6.46 6.88
CA PRO A 142 -7.29 5.70 5.63
C PRO A 142 -8.70 5.55 5.05
N GLN A 143 -8.91 6.03 3.83
CA GLN A 143 -10.23 6.06 3.18
C GLN A 143 -10.36 5.05 2.06
N PHE A 144 -11.61 4.70 1.75
CA PHE A 144 -11.95 4.00 0.53
C PHE A 144 -11.86 4.93 -0.69
N TRP A 145 -11.93 4.34 -1.88
CA TRP A 145 -12.00 5.10 -3.12
C TRP A 145 -13.36 5.79 -3.30
N ASP A 146 -13.32 6.98 -3.90
CA ASP A 146 -14.51 7.83 -4.09
C ASP A 146 -15.24 7.55 -5.42
N GLU A 147 -14.54 6.97 -6.38
CA GLU A 147 -15.03 6.74 -7.74
C GLU A 147 -15.02 5.26 -8.13
N ARG A 148 -15.76 4.90 -9.18
CA ARG A 148 -15.75 3.53 -9.69
C ARG A 148 -14.34 3.14 -10.16
N LEU A 149 -13.82 2.03 -9.65
CA LEU A 149 -12.54 1.48 -10.11
C LEU A 149 -12.55 1.25 -11.63
N ALA A 150 -11.55 1.80 -12.30
CA ALA A 150 -11.35 1.70 -13.73
C ALA A 150 -9.90 1.29 -14.04
N GLN A 151 -9.68 0.71 -15.22
CA GLN A 151 -8.33 0.47 -15.69
C GLN A 151 -7.71 1.83 -16.02
N ILE A 152 -6.47 2.03 -15.61
CA ILE A 152 -5.75 3.26 -15.92
C ILE A 152 -5.36 3.21 -17.39
N ASP A 153 -5.84 4.18 -18.16
CA ASP A 153 -5.54 4.35 -19.57
C ASP A 153 -4.77 5.64 -19.81
N LYS A 154 -4.23 5.81 -21.01
CA LYS A 154 -3.41 6.96 -21.40
C LYS A 154 -4.16 8.31 -21.45
N HIS A 155 -5.50 8.28 -21.45
CA HIS A 155 -6.34 9.49 -21.55
C HIS A 155 -6.88 9.94 -20.20
N ALA A 156 -6.78 9.10 -19.18
CA ALA A 156 -7.18 9.44 -17.82
C ALA A 156 -6.30 10.57 -17.26
N ASP A 157 -6.92 11.56 -16.64
CA ASP A 157 -6.23 12.66 -15.95
C ASP A 157 -5.28 12.09 -14.87
N PRO A 158 -3.96 12.31 -14.98
CA PRO A 158 -2.98 11.81 -14.01
C PRO A 158 -3.25 12.27 -12.57
N SER A 159 -3.77 13.49 -12.38
CA SER A 159 -4.09 14.05 -11.07
C SER A 159 -5.24 13.32 -10.37
N LYS A 160 -6.06 12.57 -11.12
CA LYS A 160 -7.14 11.74 -10.59
C LYS A 160 -6.71 10.30 -10.29
N ARG A 161 -5.48 9.92 -10.67
CA ARG A 161 -4.97 8.54 -10.49
C ARG A 161 -4.40 8.32 -9.11
N ILE A 162 -3.86 9.37 -8.49
CA ILE A 162 -3.22 9.33 -7.18
C ILE A 162 -3.51 10.62 -6.41
N GLY A 163 -3.66 10.51 -5.09
CA GLY A 163 -3.75 11.68 -4.24
C GLY A 163 -2.47 12.53 -4.20
N ARG A 164 -2.57 13.75 -3.68
CA ARG A 164 -1.45 14.70 -3.58
C ARG A 164 -0.84 14.72 -2.19
N LEU A 165 -1.65 14.73 -1.14
CA LEU A 165 -1.20 14.78 0.24
C LEU A 165 -1.32 13.41 0.88
N TRP A 166 -0.24 12.96 1.49
CA TRP A 166 -0.12 11.62 2.06
C TRP A 166 0.39 11.70 3.49
N LYS A 167 -0.23 10.94 4.39
CA LYS A 167 0.34 10.59 5.69
C LYS A 167 0.85 9.15 5.64
N GLY A 168 1.82 8.84 6.47
CA GLY A 168 2.33 7.49 6.52
C GLY A 168 3.35 7.24 7.60
N SER A 169 3.84 6.01 7.62
CA SER A 169 4.91 5.58 8.51
C SER A 169 5.73 4.49 7.84
N TYR A 170 6.94 4.31 8.32
CA TYR A 170 7.80 3.19 8.00
C TYR A 170 8.32 2.58 9.30
N ALA A 171 8.54 1.27 9.27
CA ALA A 171 9.08 0.56 10.43
C ALA A 171 10.46 0.00 10.10
N TYR A 172 11.29 -0.11 11.13
CA TYR A 172 12.61 -0.68 11.04
C TYR A 172 12.97 -1.46 12.31
N ILE A 173 13.92 -2.38 12.18
CA ILE A 173 14.55 -3.09 13.29
C ILE A 173 16.04 -3.11 13.03
N ASP A 174 16.85 -3.38 14.05
CA ASP A 174 18.29 -3.38 13.88
C ASP A 174 18.75 -4.30 12.75
N ARG A 175 19.82 -3.92 12.04
CA ARG A 175 20.41 -4.71 10.95
C ARG A 175 20.71 -6.15 11.36
N SER A 176 21.13 -6.35 12.60
CA SER A 176 21.39 -7.69 13.15
C SER A 176 20.10 -8.50 13.35
N GLU A 177 19.00 -7.81 13.68
CA GLU A 177 17.68 -8.38 13.92
C GLU A 177 16.94 -8.69 12.63
N VAL A 178 17.07 -7.88 11.58
CA VAL A 178 16.59 -8.23 10.24
C VAL A 178 17.14 -9.58 9.79
N ARG A 179 18.42 -9.86 10.05
CA ARG A 179 19.03 -11.17 9.72
C ARG A 179 18.42 -12.31 10.54
N LYS A 180 18.18 -12.10 11.84
CA LYS A 180 17.51 -13.09 12.71
C LYS A 180 16.06 -13.34 12.26
N MET A 181 15.35 -12.28 11.90
CA MET A 181 13.97 -12.29 11.40
C MET A 181 13.85 -13.12 10.12
N ARG A 182 14.71 -12.82 9.13
CA ARG A 182 14.78 -13.56 7.86
C ARG A 182 15.20 -15.02 8.02
N ALA A 183 15.99 -15.33 9.05
CA ALA A 183 16.34 -16.71 9.41
C ALA A 183 15.22 -17.47 10.17
N GLY A 184 14.08 -16.82 10.46
CA GLY A 184 12.96 -17.42 11.19
C GLY A 184 13.20 -17.61 12.68
N LEU A 185 14.15 -16.86 13.25
CA LEU A 185 14.52 -16.96 14.67
C LEU A 185 13.66 -16.07 15.59
N ASN A 186 12.61 -15.42 15.06
CA ASN A 186 11.66 -14.59 15.80
C ASN A 186 10.44 -15.37 16.35
N THR A 187 10.47 -16.71 16.32
CA THR A 187 9.31 -17.56 16.63
C THR A 187 9.00 -17.66 18.13
N GLN A 188 9.92 -17.27 19.01
CA GLN A 188 9.75 -17.35 20.46
C GLN A 188 9.37 -16.00 21.11
N SER A 189 9.79 -14.89 20.53
CA SER A 189 9.40 -13.54 20.95
C SER A 189 9.40 -12.63 19.72
N PRO A 190 8.37 -11.77 19.54
CA PRO A 190 8.43 -10.69 18.58
C PRO A 190 9.65 -9.81 18.86
N ILE A 191 10.24 -9.27 17.80
CA ILE A 191 11.25 -8.20 17.90
C ILE A 191 10.49 -6.87 18.08
N LEU A 192 11.04 -5.92 18.82
CA LEU A 192 10.42 -4.61 18.95
C LEU A 192 10.64 -3.82 17.65
N ASP A 193 9.58 -3.33 17.05
CA ASP A 193 9.65 -2.47 15.87
C ASP A 193 9.92 -1.02 16.26
N HIS A 194 10.90 -0.40 15.62
CA HIS A 194 11.06 1.05 15.62
C HIS A 194 10.24 1.66 14.49
N LEU A 195 9.74 2.87 14.71
CA LEU A 195 8.88 3.61 13.79
C LEU A 195 9.52 4.95 13.44
N ASN A 196 8.95 5.67 12.47
CA ASN A 196 9.52 6.93 11.94
C ASN A 196 9.64 8.07 12.96
N ALA A 197 8.91 8.03 14.08
CA ALA A 197 8.96 9.05 15.11
C ALA A 197 9.61 8.52 16.39
N GLU A 198 10.40 9.37 17.04
CA GLU A 198 10.98 9.06 18.34
C GLU A 198 9.91 9.13 19.45
N GLU A 199 10.18 8.45 20.57
CA GLU A 199 9.27 8.40 21.72
C GLU A 199 9.14 9.81 22.34
N GLY A 200 8.02 10.48 22.09
CA GLY A 200 7.70 11.81 22.63
C GLY A 200 7.51 12.92 21.60
N ASP A 201 7.63 12.63 20.30
CA ASP A 201 7.26 13.57 19.24
C ASP A 201 5.73 13.58 19.01
N ASP A 202 5.17 14.78 18.83
CA ASP A 202 3.76 14.97 18.51
C ASP A 202 3.46 14.57 17.04
N ASP A 203 4.46 14.62 16.15
CA ASP A 203 4.35 14.30 14.72
C ASP A 203 4.76 12.85 14.41
N VAL A 204 3.91 11.92 14.84
CA VAL A 204 4.17 10.48 14.71
C VAL A 204 4.11 9.99 13.25
N PHE A 205 3.34 10.66 12.38
CA PHE A 205 3.20 10.29 10.97
C PHE A 205 3.96 11.24 10.05
N GLN A 206 4.71 10.66 9.12
CA GLN A 206 5.39 11.43 8.08
C GLN A 206 4.37 11.91 7.06
N GLU A 207 4.42 13.20 6.74
CA GLU A 207 3.66 13.80 5.64
C GLU A 207 4.51 13.90 4.38
N VAL A 208 3.90 13.52 3.25
CA VAL A 208 4.51 13.59 1.92
C VAL A 208 3.53 14.25 0.97
N LYS A 209 3.97 15.33 0.34
CA LYS A 209 3.26 15.96 -0.78
C LYS A 209 3.83 15.42 -2.07
N LEU A 210 2.99 14.89 -2.95
CA LEU A 210 3.33 14.40 -4.28
C LEU A 210 2.76 15.35 -5.34
N GLU A 211 3.59 15.68 -6.31
CA GLU A 211 3.25 16.52 -7.46
C GLU A 211 3.54 15.75 -8.74
N ILE A 212 2.52 15.59 -9.58
CA ILE A 212 2.67 14.95 -10.88
C ILE A 212 3.50 15.87 -11.78
N VAL A 213 4.49 15.30 -12.44
CA VAL A 213 5.29 15.99 -13.45
C VAL A 213 4.75 15.62 -14.81
N ASP A 214 4.26 16.61 -15.54
CA ASP A 214 3.95 16.43 -16.96
C ASP A 214 5.26 16.43 -17.74
N ASP A 215 5.50 15.35 -18.50
CA ASP A 215 6.52 15.34 -19.55
C ASP A 215 5.95 16.23 -20.68
N ASP A 216 6.10 17.55 -20.57
CA ASP A 216 5.70 18.44 -21.66
C ASP A 216 6.49 18.08 -22.93
N ASP A 217 5.78 17.96 -24.06
CA ASP A 217 6.34 17.87 -25.42
C ASP A 217 7.25 19.08 -25.78
N SER A 218 7.37 20.07 -24.89
CA SER A 218 8.30 21.20 -24.97
C SER A 218 9.77 20.81 -24.70
N GLY A 219 10.03 19.58 -24.23
CA GLY A 219 11.37 19.08 -23.95
C GLY A 219 12.02 19.70 -22.71
N GLN A 220 11.26 20.46 -21.92
CA GLN A 220 11.74 21.14 -20.73
C GLN A 220 11.37 20.34 -19.48
N VAL A 221 11.92 19.13 -19.35
CA VAL A 221 11.84 18.35 -18.12
C VAL A 221 12.52 19.15 -17.01
N THR A 222 11.79 19.51 -15.94
CA THR A 222 12.28 20.38 -14.86
C THR A 222 13.51 19.78 -14.15
N LEU A 223 13.61 18.45 -14.08
CA LEU A 223 14.81 17.69 -13.70
C LEU A 223 14.85 16.34 -14.43
N PRO A 224 15.95 15.93 -15.09
CA PRO A 224 16.04 14.62 -15.74
C PRO A 224 15.94 13.48 -14.71
N TRP A 225 15.26 12.38 -15.07
CA TRP A 225 15.29 11.16 -14.26
C TRP A 225 16.73 10.67 -14.15
N LEU A 226 17.22 10.49 -12.93
CA LEU A 226 18.62 10.15 -12.69
C LEU A 226 18.88 8.66 -12.94
N ASP A 227 19.91 8.34 -13.72
CA ASP A 227 20.35 6.96 -13.96
C ASP A 227 20.64 6.21 -12.64
N LEU A 228 21.13 6.93 -11.64
CA LEU A 228 21.35 6.39 -10.29
C LEU A 228 20.04 5.86 -9.68
N PHE A 229 18.94 6.60 -9.82
CA PHE A 229 17.64 6.17 -9.29
C PHE A 229 17.12 4.97 -10.08
N GLU A 230 17.24 4.99 -11.41
CA GLU A 230 16.84 3.84 -12.24
C GLU A 230 17.62 2.57 -11.90
N SER A 231 18.92 2.70 -11.63
CA SER A 231 19.77 1.56 -11.27
C SER A 231 19.33 0.87 -9.98
N HIS A 232 18.64 1.59 -9.09
CA HIS A 232 18.12 1.08 -7.84
C HIS A 232 16.66 0.63 -7.92
N LEU A 233 15.82 1.36 -8.64
CA LEU A 233 14.36 1.19 -8.61
C LEU A 233 13.81 0.36 -9.78
N GLY A 234 14.47 0.37 -10.93
CA GLY A 234 13.92 -0.19 -12.18
C GLY A 234 12.54 0.38 -12.45
N SER A 235 12.41 1.72 -12.40
CA SER A 235 11.11 2.41 -12.44
C SER A 235 10.49 2.39 -13.82
N ILE A 236 11.32 2.54 -14.86
CA ILE A 236 10.89 2.57 -16.26
C ILE A 236 11.30 1.31 -17.03
N THR A 237 12.31 0.58 -16.56
CA THR A 237 12.75 -0.67 -17.17
C THR A 237 11.67 -1.75 -17.00
N PRO A 238 11.13 -2.32 -18.10
CA PRO A 238 10.14 -3.37 -17.99
C PRO A 238 10.68 -4.58 -17.23
N PRO A 239 9.87 -5.21 -16.36
CA PRO A 239 10.32 -6.39 -15.64
C PRO A 239 10.65 -7.54 -16.61
N PRO A 240 11.68 -8.36 -16.31
CA PRO A 240 12.09 -9.44 -17.19
C PRO A 240 10.97 -10.47 -17.32
N SER A 241 10.38 -10.60 -18.50
CA SER A 241 9.35 -11.60 -18.75
C SER A 241 9.97 -13.01 -18.68
N ARG A 242 9.37 -13.90 -17.89
CA ARG A 242 9.77 -15.31 -17.85
C ARG A 242 9.03 -16.04 -18.96
N VAL A 243 9.75 -16.88 -19.72
CA VAL A 243 9.21 -17.64 -20.86
C VAL A 243 7.95 -18.39 -20.44
N ARG A 244 6.81 -18.02 -21.04
CA ARG A 244 5.55 -18.74 -20.86
C ARG A 244 5.68 -20.13 -21.46
N THR A 245 5.32 -21.16 -20.69
CA THR A 245 5.30 -22.53 -21.21
C THR A 245 4.08 -22.71 -22.13
N ARG A 246 4.17 -23.60 -23.14
CA ARG A 246 3.08 -23.88 -24.10
C ARG A 246 1.71 -24.18 -23.45
N ALA A 247 1.69 -24.69 -22.21
CA ALA A 247 0.45 -24.94 -21.47
C ALA A 247 -0.28 -23.64 -21.06
N GLN A 248 0.44 -22.54 -20.83
CA GLN A 248 -0.10 -21.24 -20.42
C GLN A 248 -0.67 -20.42 -21.59
N HIS A 249 -0.38 -20.80 -22.84
CA HIS A 249 -1.00 -20.21 -24.03
C HIS A 249 -2.47 -20.65 -24.23
N ARG A 250 -2.92 -21.74 -23.60
CA ARG A 250 -4.28 -22.26 -23.79
C ARG A 250 -5.34 -21.58 -22.93
N SER A 251 -4.96 -20.88 -21.87
CA SER A 251 -5.87 -20.18 -20.95
C SER A 251 -6.05 -18.69 -21.25
N SER A 252 -5.39 -18.17 -22.28
CA SER A 252 -5.52 -16.79 -22.76
C SER A 252 -5.99 -16.79 -24.21
N SER A 253 -7.24 -17.18 -24.45
CA SER A 253 -7.86 -17.14 -25.78
C SER A 253 -9.15 -16.33 -25.77
N THR A 254 -9.00 -15.02 -25.96
CA THR A 254 -9.98 -14.20 -26.69
C THR A 254 -9.22 -13.07 -27.39
N GLY A 255 -8.95 -13.23 -28.69
CA GLY A 255 -8.29 -12.22 -29.50
C GLY A 255 -7.53 -12.80 -30.70
N THR A 256 -8.27 -13.06 -31.76
CA THR A 256 -7.87 -13.22 -33.19
C THR A 256 -6.38 -13.30 -33.54
N ASN A 257 -5.98 -14.48 -34.02
CA ASN A 257 -4.73 -14.73 -34.73
C ASN A 257 -4.64 -13.91 -36.03
N THR A 258 -3.54 -13.21 -36.23
CA THR A 258 -2.98 -12.97 -37.57
C THR A 258 -1.51 -13.38 -37.52
N GLU A 259 -1.11 -14.25 -38.43
CA GLU A 259 0.22 -14.83 -38.53
C GLU A 259 1.24 -13.80 -39.05
N GLY A 260 2.43 -13.74 -38.42
CA GLY A 260 3.61 -13.10 -38.98
C GLY A 260 4.14 -11.88 -38.22
N ASP A 261 4.70 -12.11 -37.03
CA ASP A 261 6.01 -11.54 -36.60
C ASP A 261 6.29 -11.96 -35.15
N ASN A 262 7.37 -12.71 -34.93
CA ASN A 262 7.80 -13.17 -33.61
C ASN A 262 8.62 -12.08 -32.89
N ILE A 263 7.98 -10.94 -32.62
CA ILE A 263 8.41 -10.04 -31.56
C ILE A 263 7.19 -9.93 -30.64
N ILE A 264 7.22 -10.67 -29.53
CA ILE A 264 6.20 -10.52 -28.49
C ILE A 264 6.42 -9.13 -27.89
N GLU A 265 5.67 -8.14 -28.38
CA GLU A 265 5.53 -6.86 -27.70
C GLU A 265 5.17 -7.12 -26.24
N PRO A 266 5.74 -6.39 -25.27
CA PRO A 266 5.45 -6.60 -23.86
C PRO A 266 3.94 -6.43 -23.66
N ALA A 267 3.27 -7.54 -23.35
CA ALA A 267 1.85 -7.57 -23.12
C ALA A 267 1.50 -6.60 -21.97
N VAL A 268 0.91 -5.45 -22.33
CA VAL A 268 0.01 -4.61 -21.53
C VAL A 268 0.46 -4.44 -20.06
N GLY A 269 1.34 -3.48 -19.77
CA GLY A 269 1.60 -3.12 -18.36
C GLY A 269 2.78 -2.20 -18.09
N PHE A 270 3.68 -2.00 -19.04
CA PHE A 270 4.81 -1.07 -18.91
C PHE A 270 4.91 -0.18 -20.15
N ASP A 271 3.78 0.43 -20.52
CA ASP A 271 3.79 1.49 -21.52
C ASP A 271 4.19 2.79 -20.83
N ARG A 272 5.39 3.29 -21.16
CA ARG A 272 5.92 4.55 -20.62
C ARG A 272 4.96 5.72 -20.84
N HIS A 273 4.12 5.67 -21.88
CA HIS A 273 3.11 6.70 -22.14
C HIS A 273 1.93 6.68 -21.15
N ILE A 274 1.80 5.64 -20.33
CA ILE A 274 0.77 5.52 -19.29
C ILE A 274 1.37 5.67 -17.89
N SER A 275 2.66 5.40 -17.73
CA SER A 275 3.38 5.63 -16.48
C SER A 275 3.39 7.11 -16.11
N THR A 276 3.20 7.40 -14.83
CA THR A 276 3.11 8.77 -14.32
C THR A 276 4.29 9.07 -13.42
N ARG A 277 5.07 10.09 -13.76
CA ARG A 277 6.16 10.59 -12.92
C ARG A 277 5.61 11.52 -11.85
N PHE A 278 6.22 11.48 -10.67
CA PHE A 278 5.97 12.45 -9.62
C PHE A 278 7.26 12.88 -8.95
N GLU A 279 7.26 14.11 -8.46
CA GLU A 279 8.18 14.57 -7.42
C GLU A 279 7.43 14.64 -6.11
N GLY A 280 8.17 14.63 -5.01
CA GLY A 280 7.60 14.76 -3.69
C GLY A 280 8.49 15.53 -2.73
N THR A 281 7.84 16.09 -1.74
CA THR A 281 8.49 16.84 -0.65
C THR A 281 7.85 16.43 0.65
N GLY A 282 8.64 16.37 1.71
CA GLY A 282 8.10 16.28 3.05
C GLY A 282 9.15 16.65 4.08
N TYR A 283 8.76 16.54 5.34
CA TYR A 283 9.61 16.85 6.47
C TYR A 283 9.96 15.57 7.24
N HIS A 284 11.21 15.42 7.67
CA HIS A 284 11.64 14.31 8.52
C HIS A 284 12.54 14.81 9.64
N GLU A 285 12.03 14.75 10.88
CA GLU A 285 12.66 15.13 12.17
C GLU A 285 13.22 16.57 12.22
N TYR A 286 14.23 16.88 11.40
CA TYR A 286 14.95 18.16 11.39
C TYR A 286 15.26 18.71 9.99
N GLU A 287 14.94 17.98 8.92
CA GLU A 287 15.30 18.36 7.56
C GLU A 287 14.19 18.05 6.55
N ASP A 288 14.04 18.95 5.58
CA ASP A 288 13.21 18.72 4.41
C ASP A 288 13.86 17.64 3.53
N PHE A 289 13.08 16.63 3.17
CA PHE A 289 13.51 15.64 2.18
C PHE A 289 12.78 15.86 0.86
N GLN A 290 13.43 15.41 -0.20
CA GLN A 290 12.85 15.33 -1.53
C GLN A 290 12.59 13.87 -1.88
N ALA A 291 11.64 13.65 -2.78
CA ALA A 291 11.32 12.35 -3.32
C ALA A 291 11.10 12.46 -4.82
N ALA A 292 11.50 11.43 -5.57
CA ALA A 292 11.24 11.33 -7.00
C ALA A 292 10.81 9.90 -7.33
N GLY A 293 9.79 9.73 -8.17
CA GLY A 293 9.25 8.41 -8.41
C GLY A 293 8.35 8.28 -9.62
N TRP A 294 7.84 7.06 -9.76
CA TRP A 294 6.97 6.63 -10.85
C TRP A 294 5.83 5.78 -10.33
N LEU A 295 4.68 5.96 -10.97
CA LEU A 295 3.51 5.10 -10.86
C LEU A 295 3.31 4.38 -12.19
N ASN A 296 3.39 3.06 -12.14
CA ASN A 296 3.22 2.19 -13.30
C ASN A 296 1.90 1.44 -13.17
N PRO A 297 0.93 1.64 -14.07
CA PRO A 297 -0.31 0.87 -14.08
C PRO A 297 -0.04 -0.64 -14.14
N LEU A 298 -0.78 -1.41 -13.34
CA LEU A 298 -0.69 -2.86 -13.37
C LEU A 298 -1.89 -3.46 -14.13
N PRO A 299 -1.74 -4.68 -14.66
CA PRO A 299 -2.86 -5.46 -15.14
C PRO A 299 -3.90 -5.71 -14.05
N LEU A 300 -5.10 -6.11 -14.48
CA LEU A 300 -6.16 -6.59 -13.60
C LEU A 300 -5.64 -7.67 -12.65
N GLN A 301 -5.79 -7.47 -11.35
CA GLN A 301 -5.45 -8.47 -10.34
C GLN A 301 -6.72 -9.20 -9.95
N HIS A 302 -6.83 -10.49 -10.31
CA HIS A 302 -8.05 -11.29 -10.09
C HIS A 302 -9.34 -10.63 -10.65
N GLY A 303 -9.22 -9.91 -11.77
CA GLY A 303 -10.33 -9.21 -12.43
C GLY A 303 -10.66 -7.83 -11.86
N ILE A 304 -9.90 -7.33 -10.88
CA ILE A 304 -10.09 -6.01 -10.28
C ILE A 304 -9.12 -5.00 -10.93
N PRO A 305 -9.59 -3.87 -11.46
CA PRO A 305 -8.73 -2.86 -12.09
C PRO A 305 -8.21 -1.84 -11.07
N GLY A 306 -7.33 -0.94 -11.52
CA GLY A 306 -6.89 0.25 -10.77
C GLY A 306 -5.64 0.07 -9.91
N TRP A 307 -4.94 -1.06 -10.04
CA TRP A 307 -3.68 -1.31 -9.32
C TRP A 307 -2.52 -0.56 -9.99
N GLN A 308 -1.57 -0.06 -9.19
CA GLN A 308 -0.33 0.53 -9.70
C GLN A 308 0.88 0.06 -8.89
N ARG A 309 2.03 -0.06 -9.54
CA ARG A 309 3.34 -0.18 -8.89
C ARG A 309 3.89 1.22 -8.67
N MET A 310 4.19 1.56 -7.43
CA MET A 310 4.92 2.76 -7.06
C MET A 310 6.39 2.41 -6.86
N THR A 311 7.28 3.20 -7.43
CA THR A 311 8.71 3.25 -7.07
C THR A 311 9.07 4.68 -6.73
N MET A 312 9.86 4.88 -5.67
CA MET A 312 10.23 6.22 -5.21
C MET A 312 11.63 6.19 -4.60
N MET A 313 12.43 7.21 -4.86
CA MET A 313 13.66 7.49 -4.13
C MET A 313 13.41 8.68 -3.21
N LYS A 314 13.62 8.52 -1.89
CA LYS A 314 13.75 9.62 -0.93
C LYS A 314 15.23 10.00 -0.84
N TYR A 315 15.51 11.29 -0.87
CA TYR A 315 16.86 11.84 -0.85
C TYR A 315 16.90 13.22 -0.20
N PHE A 316 18.11 13.62 0.18
CA PHE A 316 18.40 14.94 0.76
C PHE A 316 19.32 15.70 -0.18
N VAL A 317 19.24 17.03 -0.11
CA VAL A 317 20.03 17.93 -0.97
C VAL A 317 20.84 18.85 -0.07
N ASP A 318 22.14 18.58 0.03
CA ASP A 318 23.08 19.42 0.77
C ASP A 318 23.80 20.37 -0.18
N HIS A 319 23.72 21.68 0.10
CA HIS A 319 24.33 22.74 -0.72
C HIS A 319 24.03 22.64 -2.23
N GLY A 320 22.82 22.21 -2.59
CA GLY A 320 22.39 22.05 -3.98
C GLY A 320 22.89 20.77 -4.67
N THR A 321 23.53 19.87 -3.93
CA THR A 321 24.01 18.57 -4.42
C THR A 321 23.25 17.44 -3.75
N LEU A 322 22.89 16.42 -4.53
CA LEU A 322 22.27 15.19 -4.03
C LEU A 322 23.23 14.48 -3.04
N ASP A 323 22.78 14.24 -1.81
CA ASP A 323 23.53 13.39 -0.87
C ASP A 323 23.29 11.91 -1.20
N THR A 324 24.21 11.35 -1.98
CA THR A 324 24.19 9.92 -2.35
C THR A 324 24.39 8.97 -1.16
N GLY A 325 24.85 9.47 -0.01
CA GLY A 325 25.00 8.71 1.23
C GLY A 325 23.69 8.52 2.02
N ALA A 326 22.70 9.38 1.77
CA ALA A 326 21.41 9.41 2.47
C ALA A 326 20.22 9.06 1.55
N LEU A 327 20.41 8.09 0.66
CA LEU A 327 19.36 7.61 -0.24
C LEU A 327 18.53 6.48 0.39
N TRP A 328 17.21 6.54 0.18
CA TRP A 328 16.27 5.50 0.59
C TRP A 328 15.33 5.17 -0.57
N ALA A 329 15.38 3.94 -1.03
CA ALA A 329 14.52 3.48 -2.12
C ALA A 329 13.25 2.83 -1.58
N TYR A 330 12.15 2.97 -2.33
CA TYR A 330 10.82 2.49 -1.98
C TYR A 330 10.19 1.80 -3.19
N GLU A 331 9.54 0.67 -2.93
CA GLU A 331 8.69 -0.04 -3.88
C GLU A 331 7.41 -0.43 -3.15
N GLY A 332 6.27 -0.10 -3.75
CA GLY A 332 4.98 -0.41 -3.16
C GLY A 332 3.92 -0.67 -4.22
N VAL A 333 2.81 -1.22 -3.76
CA VAL A 333 1.59 -1.33 -4.56
C VAL A 333 0.62 -0.25 -4.10
N ALA A 334 0.17 0.59 -5.02
CA ALA A 334 -0.98 1.44 -4.81
C ALA A 334 -2.24 0.59 -4.99
N LEU A 335 -3.06 0.56 -3.93
CA LEU A 335 -4.33 -0.17 -3.94
C LEU A 335 -5.33 0.52 -4.88
N PRO A 336 -6.32 -0.21 -5.42
CA PRO A 336 -7.30 0.37 -6.33
C PRO A 336 -7.96 1.64 -5.80
N GLY A 337 -8.01 2.65 -6.67
CA GLY A 337 -8.50 3.99 -6.35
C GLY A 337 -7.45 4.93 -5.78
N GLY A 338 -6.19 4.50 -5.63
CA GLY A 338 -5.06 5.41 -5.43
C GLY A 338 -5.06 6.11 -4.06
N LYS A 339 -5.70 5.52 -3.05
CA LYS A 339 -5.81 6.11 -1.69
C LYS A 339 -4.86 5.51 -0.66
N ILE A 340 -4.30 4.33 -0.91
CA ILE A 340 -3.40 3.64 0.02
C ILE A 340 -2.26 3.00 -0.77
N ILE A 341 -1.04 3.14 -0.28
CA ILE A 341 0.15 2.48 -0.80
C ILE A 341 0.77 1.65 0.34
N VAL A 342 1.03 0.38 0.05
CA VAL A 342 1.73 -0.51 0.98
C VAL A 342 2.97 -1.05 0.29
N GLY A 343 4.11 -1.04 0.97
CA GLY A 343 5.36 -1.44 0.33
C GLY A 343 6.52 -1.67 1.27
N ARG A 344 7.70 -1.71 0.66
CA ARG A 344 9.00 -1.92 1.29
C ARG A 344 9.94 -0.76 0.94
N TRP A 345 10.62 -0.24 1.94
CA TRP A 345 11.77 0.64 1.75
C TRP A 345 13.08 -0.16 1.89
N TRP A 346 14.17 0.28 1.26
CA TRP A 346 15.49 -0.31 1.45
C TRP A 346 16.63 0.71 1.28
N SER A 347 17.77 0.39 1.88
CA SER A 347 19.03 1.11 1.66
C SER A 347 19.65 0.68 0.32
N PRO A 348 19.80 1.58 -0.67
CA PRO A 348 20.30 1.22 -2.00
C PRO A 348 21.79 0.86 -2.04
N SER A 349 22.56 1.29 -1.04
CA SER A 349 24.00 1.08 -0.92
C SER A 349 24.40 -0.34 -0.53
N GLU A 350 23.43 -1.23 -0.28
CA GLU A 350 23.67 -2.62 0.11
C GLU A 350 23.28 -3.61 -0.99
N ALA A 351 24.28 -4.20 -1.65
CA ALA A 351 24.04 -5.24 -2.65
C ALA A 351 23.52 -6.55 -2.02
N GLY A 352 22.51 -7.16 -2.65
CA GLY A 352 21.99 -8.49 -2.28
C GLY A 352 20.79 -8.44 -1.34
N THR A 353 20.99 -8.71 -0.06
CA THR A 353 19.93 -8.75 0.96
C THR A 353 19.77 -7.40 1.65
N ALA A 354 19.54 -6.35 0.87
CA ALA A 354 19.47 -4.97 1.35
C ALA A 354 18.70 -4.84 2.67
N TYR A 355 19.23 -4.02 3.57
CA TYR A 355 18.52 -3.60 4.76
C TYR A 355 17.21 -2.91 4.35
N SER A 356 16.08 -3.43 4.83
CA SER A 356 14.76 -3.05 4.37
C SER A 356 13.72 -3.21 5.46
N GLY A 357 12.63 -2.46 5.36
CA GLY A 357 11.46 -2.58 6.23
C GLY A 357 10.16 -2.21 5.51
N PRO A 358 9.02 -2.38 6.17
CA PRO A 358 7.72 -2.03 5.60
C PRO A 358 7.50 -0.51 5.62
N PHE A 359 6.66 -0.02 4.73
CA PHE A 359 6.02 1.29 4.83
C PHE A 359 4.53 1.21 4.46
N ILE A 360 3.77 2.19 4.93
CA ILE A 360 2.42 2.48 4.49
C ILE A 360 2.25 3.99 4.30
N LEU A 361 1.58 4.37 3.21
CA LEU A 361 1.11 5.73 2.98
C LEU A 361 -0.40 5.68 2.70
N TRP A 362 -1.15 6.67 3.17
CA TRP A 362 -2.55 6.87 2.77
C TRP A 362 -2.82 8.34 2.45
N CYS A 363 -3.70 8.56 1.48
CA CYS A 363 -4.07 9.87 0.98
C CYS A 363 -4.97 10.58 1.99
N ILE A 364 -4.67 11.86 2.23
CA ILE A 364 -5.42 12.77 3.11
C ILE A 364 -5.96 14.00 2.37
N ASP A 365 -6.06 13.94 1.03
CA ASP A 365 -6.60 15.05 0.23
C ASP A 365 -8.01 15.48 0.66
N GLY A 366 -8.79 14.56 1.25
CA GLY A 366 -10.10 14.88 1.83
C GLY A 366 -10.01 15.94 2.92
N SER A 367 -8.95 15.92 3.73
CA SER A 367 -8.73 16.87 4.82
C SER A 367 -8.43 18.28 4.30
N ALA A 368 -7.54 18.39 3.31
CA ALA A 368 -7.24 19.68 2.69
C ALA A 368 -8.46 20.31 2.01
N ARG A 369 -9.28 19.49 1.32
CA ARG A 369 -10.53 19.98 0.74
C ARG A 369 -11.52 20.46 1.81
N ALA A 370 -11.64 19.72 2.91
CA ALA A 370 -12.53 20.11 4.02
C ALA A 370 -12.07 21.42 4.69
N GLU A 371 -10.76 21.64 4.81
CA GLU A 371 -10.21 22.90 5.32
C GLU A 371 -10.45 24.07 4.37
N GLU A 372 -10.22 23.90 3.06
CA GLU A 372 -10.51 24.91 2.05
C GLU A 372 -12.00 25.31 2.06
N GLU A 373 -12.90 24.33 2.09
CA GLU A 373 -14.36 24.56 2.19
C GLU A 373 -14.73 25.31 3.48
N ARG A 374 -14.08 24.98 4.61
CA ARG A 374 -14.30 25.67 5.89
C ARG A 374 -13.86 27.13 5.83
N LEU A 375 -12.69 27.41 5.25
CA LEU A 375 -12.16 28.76 5.12
C LEU A 375 -13.03 29.61 4.19
N GLN A 376 -13.47 29.06 3.06
CA GLN A 376 -14.40 29.73 2.14
C GLN A 376 -15.73 30.06 2.83
N GLY A 377 -16.30 29.14 3.61
CA GLY A 377 -17.53 29.39 4.37
C GLY A 377 -17.40 30.48 5.43
N LEU A 378 -16.22 30.64 6.04
CA LEU A 378 -15.92 31.70 7.00
C LEU A 378 -15.79 33.07 6.31
N GLU A 379 -15.17 33.12 5.12
CA GLU A 379 -15.07 34.35 4.31
C GLU A 379 -16.45 34.82 3.84
N GLU A 380 -17.33 33.91 3.41
CA GLU A 380 -18.70 34.24 3.00
C GLU A 380 -19.55 34.76 4.18
N GLN A 381 -19.38 34.20 5.38
CA GLN A 381 -20.06 34.70 6.59
C GLN A 381 -19.58 36.10 6.97
N ALA A 382 -18.27 36.37 6.90
CA ALA A 382 -17.71 37.68 7.18
C ALA A 382 -18.19 38.77 6.19
N LEU A 383 -18.40 38.41 4.93
CA LEU A 383 -18.94 39.31 3.90
C LEU A 383 -20.47 39.51 4.04
N GLY A 384 -21.21 38.51 4.52
CA GLY A 384 -22.65 38.59 4.78
C GLY A 384 -23.02 39.49 5.96
N GLU A 385 -22.22 39.49 7.03
CA GLU A 385 -22.43 40.37 8.20
C GLU A 385 -22.08 41.84 7.92
N GLY A 386 -21.15 42.10 6.99
CA GLY A 386 -20.81 43.46 6.54
C GLY A 386 -21.93 44.16 5.75
N ALA A 387 -22.85 43.40 5.13
CA ALA A 387 -23.94 43.94 4.33
C ALA A 387 -25.21 44.28 5.16
N GLN A 388 -25.35 43.74 6.37
CA GLN A 388 -26.51 44.01 7.24
C GLN A 388 -26.33 45.22 8.18
N GLY A 389 -25.14 45.84 8.20
CA GLY A 389 -24.82 46.96 9.10
C GLY A 389 -25.09 48.38 8.57
N VAL A 390 -25.54 48.56 7.32
CA VAL A 390 -25.66 49.91 6.69
C VAL A 390 -27.13 50.38 6.53
N GLY A 391 -28.10 49.61 7.04
CA GLY A 391 -29.51 49.83 6.75
C GLY A 391 -30.40 50.13 7.95
N SER A 392 -30.01 50.99 8.91
CA SER A 392 -30.97 51.57 9.88
C SER A 392 -30.38 52.70 10.72
N GLN A 393 -30.03 53.82 10.08
CA GLN A 393 -30.16 55.16 10.67
C GLN A 393 -30.47 56.16 9.56
N GLU A 394 -31.75 56.46 9.36
CA GLU A 394 -32.29 57.82 9.15
C GLU A 394 -33.81 57.83 9.29
#